data_AF-K1SCI1-F1
#
_entry.id   AF-K1SCI1-F1
#
_cell.length_a   1.000
_cell.length_b   1.000
_cell.length_c   1.000
_cell.angle_alpha   90.00
_cell.angle_beta   90.00
_cell.angle_gamma   90.00
#
_symmetry.space_group_name_H-M   'P 1'
#
loop_
_entity.id
_entity.type
_entity.pdbx_description
1 polymer ?
#
loop_
_entity_poly.entity_id
_entity_poly.type
_entity_poly.pdbx_seq_one_letter_code
_entity_poly.pdbx_strand_id
1 'polypeptide(L)'
;MNLAPVEQYFAEFLSVLETRTHPNNEKEIRTGSLVDKEYFRIFSAIENTHNKETGEPALKYKNDKEIYQALFGLKEADLNGIDETNATKTTLLDTGLTLPENVLVIGTVNMDDTTHQFSRKVIDRAMTIEMNGGALTDIFSDKGDLTYTEKPLTMDDLRAEYISAKEVIKNCSAVTGNEDILKYIKGETEDGLPQRLEKINKALYGTPFMVSYRVMNELTIYLAVLLDNAEEDGEELSLDVCKQFANTAIDRILLMKILPRVEGDDEMFRISEKERTANGFSDQADDGHEFTKLDWLRQIAPQHTEDNKDSYMAVDKLSEMIERLNRQSFTRFWP
;
A
#
# COMPACT_ATOMS: atom_id res chain seq x y z
N MET A 1 11.10 23.81 -1.74
CA MET A 1 11.10 22.94 -2.94
C MET A 1 9.70 23.00 -3.51
N ASN A 2 9.50 23.24 -4.82
CA ASN A 2 8.15 23.16 -5.37
C ASN A 2 7.77 21.67 -5.32
N LEU A 3 6.81 21.28 -4.48
CA LEU A 3 6.48 19.87 -4.24
C LEU A 3 5.79 19.23 -5.46
N ALA A 4 5.10 20.04 -6.28
CA ALA A 4 4.28 19.52 -7.38
C ALA A 4 5.06 18.69 -8.43
N PRO A 5 6.26 19.08 -8.91
CA PRO A 5 7.05 18.22 -9.80
C PRO A 5 7.52 16.93 -9.13
N VAL A 6 7.94 16.98 -7.86
CA VAL A 6 8.43 15.80 -7.13
C VAL A 6 7.28 14.82 -6.89
N GLU A 7 6.11 15.31 -6.48
CA GLU A 7 4.90 14.51 -6.33
C GLU A 7 4.46 13.89 -7.67
N GLN A 8 4.61 14.62 -8.78
CA GLN A 8 4.31 14.08 -10.10
C GLN A 8 5.22 12.89 -10.45
N TYR A 9 6.53 13.06 -10.34
CA TYR A 9 7.48 11.97 -10.62
C TYR A 9 7.27 10.78 -9.69
N PHE A 10 6.99 11.05 -8.42
CA PHE A 10 6.71 10.00 -7.45
C PHE A 10 5.40 9.27 -7.75
N ALA A 11 4.34 9.98 -8.14
CA ALA A 11 3.08 9.38 -8.54
C ALA A 11 3.22 8.53 -9.82
N GLU A 12 4.02 8.96 -10.80
CA GLU A 12 4.33 8.18 -12.00
C GLU A 12 5.08 6.89 -11.64
N PHE A 13 6.12 7.00 -10.81
CA PHE A 13 6.86 5.85 -10.30
C PHE A 13 5.95 4.85 -9.56
N LEU A 14 5.13 5.34 -8.63
CA LEU A 14 4.18 4.51 -7.90
C LEU A 14 3.13 3.88 -8.83
N SER A 15 2.72 4.58 -9.89
CA SER A 15 1.80 4.03 -10.89
C SER A 15 2.43 2.85 -11.65
N VAL A 16 3.74 2.86 -11.90
CA VAL A 16 4.45 1.71 -12.49
C VAL A 16 4.46 0.54 -11.52
N LEU A 17 4.66 0.77 -10.22
CA LEU A 17 4.58 -0.30 -9.22
C LEU A 17 3.20 -0.98 -9.15
N GLU A 18 2.12 -0.26 -9.43
CA GLU A 18 0.76 -0.84 -9.50
C GLU A 18 0.56 -1.78 -10.69
N THR A 19 1.44 -1.73 -11.68
CA THR A 19 1.38 -2.62 -12.85
C THR A 19 2.13 -3.94 -12.64
N ARG A 20 2.58 -4.22 -11.41
CA ARG A 20 3.17 -5.51 -11.05
C ARG A 20 2.24 -6.64 -11.47
N THR A 21 2.81 -7.67 -12.08
CA THR A 21 2.12 -8.91 -12.44
C THR A 21 3.10 -10.08 -12.35
N HIS A 22 2.56 -11.29 -12.19
CA HIS A 22 3.27 -12.54 -12.47
C HIS A 22 3.04 -12.94 -13.93
N PRO A 23 3.91 -12.52 -14.88
CA PRO A 23 3.80 -12.95 -16.27
C PRO A 23 3.79 -14.48 -16.34
N ASN A 24 2.83 -15.04 -17.07
CA ASN A 24 2.68 -16.48 -17.29
C ASN A 24 2.54 -17.35 -16.01
N ASN A 25 2.13 -16.78 -14.88
CA ASN A 25 2.11 -17.45 -13.57
C ASN A 25 3.49 -17.95 -13.09
N GLU A 26 4.57 -17.33 -13.56
CA GLU A 26 5.91 -17.56 -13.02
C GLU A 26 6.12 -16.78 -11.72
N LYS A 27 7.05 -17.24 -10.86
CA LYS A 27 7.36 -16.57 -9.58
C LYS A 27 8.01 -15.18 -9.74
N GLU A 28 8.50 -14.84 -10.93
CA GLU A 28 9.16 -13.55 -11.18
C GLU A 28 8.12 -12.43 -11.28
N ILE A 29 8.27 -11.37 -10.48
CA ILE A 29 7.41 -10.19 -10.58
C ILE A 29 7.96 -9.24 -11.63
N ARG A 30 7.10 -8.82 -12.57
CA ARG A 30 7.44 -7.76 -13.53
C ARG A 30 6.48 -6.60 -13.47
N THR A 31 7.02 -5.39 -13.63
CA THR A 31 6.24 -4.17 -13.82
C THR A 31 6.13 -3.80 -15.30
N GLY A 32 5.23 -2.88 -15.60
CA GLY A 32 5.32 -2.06 -16.81
C GLY A 32 6.62 -1.27 -16.87
N SER A 33 6.88 -0.67 -18.03
CA SER A 33 8.07 0.13 -18.28
C SER A 33 7.98 1.49 -17.59
N LEU A 34 9.01 1.83 -16.81
CA LEU A 34 9.31 3.18 -16.37
C LEU A 34 9.84 4.03 -17.53
N VAL A 35 10.66 3.43 -18.40
CA VAL A 35 11.09 4.02 -19.67
C VAL A 35 10.76 3.04 -20.78
N ASP A 36 9.98 3.49 -21.76
CA ASP A 36 9.49 2.65 -22.84
C ASP A 36 10.63 2.13 -23.73
N LYS A 37 10.48 0.90 -24.24
CA LYS A 37 11.45 0.27 -25.13
C LYS A 37 11.73 1.08 -26.40
N GLU A 38 10.76 1.85 -26.88
CA GLU A 38 10.93 2.69 -28.07
C GLU A 38 12.00 3.77 -27.85
N TYR A 39 12.16 4.28 -26.63
CA TYR A 39 13.28 5.18 -26.30
C TYR A 39 14.63 4.49 -26.57
N PHE A 40 14.79 3.26 -26.07
CA PHE A 40 16.03 2.51 -26.24
C PHE A 40 16.25 2.04 -27.67
N ARG A 41 15.19 1.72 -28.41
CA ARG A 41 15.26 1.38 -29.84
C ARG A 41 15.70 2.57 -30.68
N ILE A 42 15.14 3.75 -30.43
CA ILE A 42 15.54 5.00 -31.10
C ILE A 42 16.99 5.34 -30.75
N PHE A 43 17.35 5.29 -29.47
CA PHE A 43 18.72 5.55 -29.00
C PHE A 43 19.74 4.58 -29.62
N SER A 44 19.33 3.33 -29.85
CA SER A 44 20.18 2.29 -30.41
C SER A 44 20.14 2.23 -31.93
N ALA A 45 19.27 2.97 -32.61
CA ALA A 45 19.14 2.89 -34.06
C ALA A 45 20.32 3.53 -34.80
N ILE A 46 20.71 2.92 -35.91
CA ILE A 46 21.63 3.50 -36.90
C ILE A 46 20.78 4.30 -37.88
N GLU A 47 21.08 5.59 -38.01
CA GLU A 47 20.38 6.46 -38.96
C GLU A 47 20.39 5.87 -40.39
N ASN A 48 19.23 5.88 -41.03
CA ASN A 48 19.02 5.48 -42.44
C ASN A 48 19.44 4.04 -42.80
N THR A 49 19.64 3.17 -41.82
CA THR A 49 20.02 1.77 -42.06
C THR A 49 18.91 0.87 -41.53
N HIS A 50 18.30 0.06 -42.41
CA HIS A 50 17.21 -0.84 -42.04
C HIS A 50 17.58 -2.29 -42.38
N ASN A 51 17.11 -3.22 -41.56
CA ASN A 51 17.21 -4.64 -41.84
C ASN A 51 16.34 -4.97 -43.07
N LYS A 52 16.97 -5.62 -44.06
CA LYS A 52 16.33 -5.95 -45.34
C LYS A 52 15.19 -6.97 -45.23
N GLU A 53 15.15 -7.76 -44.15
CA GLU A 53 14.17 -8.83 -43.94
C GLU A 53 13.00 -8.39 -43.07
N THR A 54 13.24 -7.60 -42.02
CA THR A 54 12.19 -7.15 -41.09
C THR A 54 11.69 -5.74 -41.36
N GLY A 55 12.45 -4.93 -42.10
CA GLY A 55 12.15 -3.50 -42.32
C GLY A 55 12.44 -2.60 -41.12
N GLU A 56 12.90 -3.16 -40.00
CA GLU A 56 13.20 -2.43 -38.77
C GLU A 56 14.58 -1.73 -38.85
N PRO A 57 14.81 -0.63 -38.11
CA PRO A 57 16.12 0.02 -38.03
C PRO A 57 17.21 -0.95 -37.56
N ALA A 58 18.38 -0.90 -38.20
CA ALA A 58 19.54 -1.64 -37.74
C ALA A 58 20.04 -1.01 -36.41
N LEU A 59 20.29 -1.84 -35.41
CA LEU A 59 20.72 -1.36 -34.08
C LEU A 59 22.24 -1.32 -33.96
N LYS A 60 22.76 -0.16 -33.55
CA LYS A 60 24.15 0.11 -33.14
C LYS A 60 24.48 -0.60 -31.83
N TYR A 61 23.58 -0.52 -30.85
CA TYR A 61 23.70 -1.17 -29.56
C TYR A 61 22.70 -2.34 -29.50
N LYS A 62 23.20 -3.54 -29.20
CA LYS A 62 22.44 -4.79 -29.37
C LYS A 62 22.02 -5.43 -28.06
N ASN A 63 22.55 -4.97 -26.93
CA ASN A 63 22.28 -5.52 -25.60
C ASN A 63 22.28 -4.39 -24.57
N ASP A 64 21.77 -4.70 -23.39
CA ASP A 64 21.60 -3.76 -22.29
C ASP A 64 22.95 -3.18 -21.84
N LYS A 65 24.03 -3.98 -21.86
CA LYS A 65 25.39 -3.54 -21.51
C LYS A 65 25.86 -2.40 -22.41
N GLU A 66 25.76 -2.56 -23.73
CA GLU A 66 26.16 -1.54 -24.71
C GLU A 66 25.34 -0.26 -24.57
N ILE A 67 24.04 -0.40 -24.30
CA ILE A 67 23.12 0.72 -24.07
C ILE A 67 23.53 1.49 -22.81
N TYR A 68 23.78 0.81 -21.68
CA TYR A 68 24.24 1.45 -20.44
C TYR A 68 25.60 2.14 -20.60
N GLN A 69 26.55 1.51 -21.30
CA GLN A 69 27.84 2.12 -21.62
C GLN A 69 27.68 3.42 -22.39
N ALA A 70 26.81 3.42 -23.41
CA ALA A 70 26.58 4.59 -24.24
C ALA A 70 25.82 5.71 -23.51
N LEU A 71 24.83 5.39 -22.67
CA LEU A 71 24.03 6.38 -21.93
C LEU A 71 24.83 7.06 -20.81
N PHE A 72 25.63 6.29 -20.07
CA PHE A 72 26.31 6.77 -18.86
C PHE A 72 27.82 6.95 -19.01
N GLY A 73 28.38 6.64 -20.19
CA GLY A 73 29.82 6.77 -20.45
C GLY A 73 30.68 5.77 -19.66
N LEU A 74 30.13 4.60 -19.33
CA LEU A 74 30.78 3.58 -18.50
C LEU A 74 31.91 2.89 -19.27
N LYS A 75 33.03 2.67 -18.61
CA LYS A 75 34.16 1.89 -19.14
C LYS A 75 33.98 0.42 -18.80
N GLU A 76 34.71 -0.48 -19.47
CA GLU A 76 34.65 -1.91 -19.14
C GLU A 76 34.98 -2.21 -17.67
N ALA A 77 35.92 -1.45 -17.08
CA ALA A 77 36.29 -1.59 -15.69
C ALA A 77 35.15 -1.26 -14.71
N ASP A 78 34.22 -0.38 -15.09
CA ASP A 78 33.06 0.03 -14.28
C ASP A 78 31.96 -1.04 -14.26
N LEU A 79 32.06 -2.04 -15.14
CA LEU A 79 31.10 -3.13 -15.31
C LEU A 79 31.65 -4.47 -14.81
N ASN A 80 32.84 -4.45 -14.18
CA ASN A 80 33.45 -5.62 -13.58
C ASN A 80 32.56 -6.14 -12.44
N GLY A 81 31.95 -7.31 -12.64
CA GLY A 81 31.00 -7.91 -11.69
C GLY A 81 29.58 -8.08 -12.24
N ILE A 82 29.27 -7.53 -13.42
CA ILE A 82 28.05 -7.90 -14.16
C ILE A 82 28.27 -9.27 -14.77
N ASP A 83 27.48 -10.25 -14.33
CA ASP A 83 27.45 -11.61 -14.89
C ASP A 83 27.33 -11.57 -16.43
N GLU A 84 28.16 -12.33 -17.15
CA GLU A 84 28.16 -12.40 -18.62
C GLU A 84 26.77 -12.77 -19.18
N THR A 85 25.98 -13.53 -18.42
CA THR A 85 24.59 -13.87 -18.77
C THR A 85 23.65 -12.68 -18.75
N ASN A 86 23.90 -11.67 -17.91
CA ASN A 86 23.17 -10.41 -17.88
C ASN A 86 23.68 -9.42 -18.93
N ALA A 87 24.95 -9.53 -19.33
CA ALA A 87 25.57 -8.64 -20.31
C ALA A 87 24.98 -8.78 -21.72
N THR A 88 24.42 -9.94 -22.07
CA THR A 88 23.79 -10.20 -23.38
C THR A 88 22.28 -10.03 -23.39
N LYS A 89 21.67 -9.61 -22.27
CA LYS A 89 20.22 -9.35 -22.22
C LYS A 89 19.84 -8.20 -23.12
N THR A 90 18.64 -8.27 -23.68
CA THR A 90 18.02 -7.28 -24.55
C THR A 90 16.78 -6.67 -23.92
N THR A 91 16.68 -6.74 -22.58
CA THR A 91 15.47 -6.37 -21.84
C THR A 91 15.08 -4.92 -22.09
N LEU A 92 16.03 -4.00 -22.24
CA LEU A 92 15.74 -2.60 -22.57
C LEU A 92 15.12 -2.44 -23.97
N LEU A 93 15.52 -3.27 -24.93
CA LEU A 93 15.01 -3.24 -26.32
C LEU A 93 13.68 -4.01 -26.47
N ASP A 94 13.45 -5.02 -25.64
CA ASP A 94 12.29 -5.91 -25.72
C ASP A 94 11.10 -5.38 -24.90
N THR A 95 11.38 -4.95 -23.67
CA THR A 95 10.36 -4.56 -22.68
C THR A 95 10.55 -3.16 -22.09
N GLY A 96 11.71 -2.53 -22.30
CA GLY A 96 12.05 -1.24 -21.71
C GLY A 96 12.62 -1.37 -20.30
N LEU A 97 12.82 -0.24 -19.63
CA LEU A 97 13.32 -0.20 -18.25
C LEU A 97 12.15 -0.45 -17.30
N THR A 98 12.11 -1.60 -16.65
CA THR A 98 11.12 -1.96 -15.63
C THR A 98 11.71 -1.86 -14.22
N LEU A 99 10.87 -1.94 -13.19
CA LEU A 99 11.33 -2.00 -11.80
C LEU A 99 11.52 -3.47 -11.40
N PRO A 100 12.69 -3.86 -10.88
CA PRO A 100 12.92 -5.22 -10.43
C PRO A 100 12.20 -5.48 -9.10
N GLU A 101 11.93 -6.76 -8.82
CA GLU A 101 11.19 -7.21 -7.63
C GLU A 101 11.87 -6.87 -6.30
N ASN A 102 13.20 -6.72 -6.29
CA ASN A 102 14.01 -6.47 -5.10
C ASN A 102 14.23 -4.97 -4.80
N VAL A 103 13.52 -4.07 -5.49
CA VAL A 103 13.55 -2.63 -5.20
C VAL A 103 12.35 -2.24 -4.35
N LEU A 104 12.65 -1.75 -3.15
CA LEU A 104 11.71 -1.18 -2.19
C LEU A 104 12.02 0.31 -2.03
N VAL A 105 10.97 1.13 -2.01
CA VAL A 105 11.11 2.58 -1.80
C VAL A 105 10.42 2.96 -0.50
N ILE A 106 11.20 3.47 0.44
CA ILE A 106 10.74 3.97 1.73
C ILE A 106 11.09 5.45 1.80
N GLY A 107 10.09 6.29 2.05
CA GLY A 107 10.25 7.72 2.24
C GLY A 107 9.80 8.11 3.63
N THR A 108 10.50 9.07 4.23
CA THR A 108 10.11 9.70 5.50
C THR A 108 9.74 11.14 5.25
N VAL A 109 8.68 11.61 5.91
CA VAL A 109 8.22 13.00 5.82
C VAL A 109 7.93 13.54 7.21
N ASN A 110 8.30 14.79 7.44
CA ASN A 110 7.82 15.53 8.61
C ASN A 110 6.53 16.26 8.24
N MET A 111 5.41 15.91 8.88
CA MET A 111 4.11 16.51 8.58
C MET A 111 3.93 17.89 9.23
N ASP A 112 4.68 18.22 10.29
CA ASP A 112 4.57 19.50 11.01
C ASP A 112 5.10 20.68 10.18
N ASP A 113 6.16 20.46 9.39
CA ASP A 113 6.83 21.49 8.58
C ASP A 113 6.21 21.68 7.19
N THR A 114 5.29 20.79 6.76
CA THR A 114 4.71 20.85 5.42
C THR A 114 3.47 21.72 5.39
N THR A 115 3.55 22.86 4.67
CA THR A 115 2.38 23.73 4.41
C THR A 115 1.36 23.09 3.46
N HIS A 116 1.75 22.03 2.75
CA HIS A 116 0.91 21.28 1.84
C HIS A 116 0.90 19.82 2.26
N GLN A 117 -0.29 19.26 2.37
CA GLN A 117 -0.45 17.83 2.55
C GLN A 117 -0.03 17.09 1.29
N PHE A 118 0.36 15.83 1.45
CA PHE A 118 0.57 14.95 0.31
C PHE A 118 -0.67 14.85 -0.54
N SER A 119 -0.47 14.90 -1.85
CA SER A 119 -1.53 14.59 -2.79
C SER A 119 -2.14 13.22 -2.50
N ARG A 120 -3.48 13.12 -2.59
CA ARG A 120 -4.18 11.82 -2.59
C ARG A 120 -3.63 10.85 -3.63
N LYS A 121 -3.09 11.35 -4.76
CA LYS A 121 -2.44 10.51 -5.78
C LYS A 121 -1.23 9.71 -5.25
N VAL A 122 -0.57 10.23 -4.23
CA VAL A 122 0.58 9.58 -3.57
C VAL A 122 0.09 8.67 -2.44
N ILE A 123 -0.75 9.20 -1.54
CA ILE A 123 -1.26 8.42 -0.38
C ILE A 123 -2.09 7.22 -0.83
N ASP A 124 -2.84 7.32 -1.93
CA ASP A 124 -3.60 6.19 -2.49
C ASP A 124 -2.70 5.04 -2.99
N ARG A 125 -1.38 5.27 -3.16
CA ARG A 125 -0.42 4.30 -3.72
C ARG A 125 0.66 3.85 -2.74
N ALA A 126 0.84 4.56 -1.63
CA ALA A 126 1.80 4.23 -0.60
C ALA A 126 1.08 3.75 0.66
N MET A 127 1.68 2.81 1.37
CA MET A 127 1.34 2.55 2.76
C MET A 127 2.02 3.62 3.61
N THR A 128 1.28 4.26 4.50
CA THR A 128 1.84 5.25 5.42
C THR A 128 1.98 4.64 6.81
N ILE A 129 3.03 5.02 7.53
CA ILE A 129 3.24 4.63 8.92
C ILE A 129 3.45 5.93 9.68
N GLU A 130 2.53 6.23 10.60
CA GLU A 130 2.68 7.36 11.51
C GLU A 130 3.71 6.98 12.58
N MET A 131 4.73 7.81 12.74
CA MET A 131 5.71 7.69 13.82
C MET A 131 5.47 8.82 14.81
N ASN A 132 4.73 8.52 15.87
CA ASN A 132 4.51 9.47 16.96
C ASN A 132 5.73 9.47 17.89
N GLY A 133 6.11 10.66 18.37
CA GLY A 133 7.20 10.79 19.33
C GLY A 133 6.88 10.07 20.65
N GLY A 134 7.89 9.39 21.21
CA GLY A 134 7.81 8.81 22.57
C GLY A 134 7.80 9.87 23.67
N ALA A 135 7.86 9.44 24.92
CA ALA A 135 7.96 10.38 26.03
C ALA A 135 9.26 11.18 25.92
N LEU A 136 9.23 12.49 26.17
CA LEU A 136 10.44 13.33 26.08
C LEU A 136 11.59 12.83 26.98
N THR A 137 11.26 12.10 28.04
CA THR A 137 12.21 11.47 28.95
C THR A 137 12.95 10.28 28.33
N ASP A 138 12.42 9.67 27.28
CA ASP A 138 13.02 8.51 26.61
C ASP A 138 14.38 8.85 25.99
N ILE A 139 14.59 10.11 25.58
CA ILE A 139 15.88 10.61 25.07
C ILE A 139 17.02 10.52 26.09
N PHE A 140 16.69 10.49 27.38
CA PHE A 140 17.66 10.37 28.48
C PHE A 140 17.76 8.93 29.00
N SER A 141 17.05 7.99 28.38
CA SER A 141 17.13 6.59 28.77
C SER A 141 18.35 5.94 28.10
N ASP A 142 19.14 5.18 28.87
CA ASP A 142 20.23 4.35 28.33
C ASP A 142 19.71 3.06 27.66
N LYS A 143 18.40 2.99 27.37
CA LYS A 143 17.82 1.84 26.67
C LYS A 143 18.34 1.89 25.24
N GLY A 144 18.90 0.79 24.75
CA GLY A 144 19.13 0.65 23.31
C GLY A 144 17.79 0.74 22.60
N ASP A 145 17.58 1.79 21.81
CA ASP A 145 16.32 2.07 21.13
C ASP A 145 15.89 0.96 20.15
N LEU A 146 16.84 0.12 19.73
CA LEU A 146 16.64 -0.95 18.76
C LEU A 146 17.29 -2.24 19.25
N THR A 147 16.46 -3.27 19.47
CA THR A 147 16.93 -4.64 19.66
C THR A 147 16.86 -5.38 18.32
N TYR A 148 17.96 -5.97 17.89
CA TYR A 148 17.92 -6.90 16.76
C TYR A 148 17.05 -8.11 17.15
N THR A 149 16.11 -8.46 16.28
CA THR A 149 15.39 -9.74 16.40
C THR A 149 16.38 -10.89 16.27
N GLU A 150 16.15 -11.98 17.01
CA GLU A 150 16.96 -13.21 16.90
C GLU A 150 16.88 -13.83 15.50
N LYS A 151 15.78 -13.57 14.78
CA LYS A 151 15.56 -13.98 13.39
C LYS A 151 15.42 -12.75 12.51
N PRO A 152 16.52 -12.21 11.94
CA PRO A 152 16.45 -11.07 11.04
C PRO A 152 15.70 -11.45 9.75
N LEU A 153 14.93 -10.49 9.22
CA LEU A 153 14.29 -10.64 7.91
C LEU A 153 15.36 -10.79 6.82
N THR A 154 15.13 -11.74 5.93
CA THR A 154 15.89 -11.99 4.72
C THR A 154 15.26 -11.22 3.54
N MET A 155 15.98 -11.15 2.42
CA MET A 155 15.40 -10.56 1.20
C MET A 155 14.21 -11.36 0.67
N ASP A 156 14.16 -12.67 0.95
CA ASP A 156 13.03 -13.51 0.56
C ASP A 156 11.78 -13.17 1.36
N ASP A 157 11.91 -12.82 2.64
CA ASP A 157 10.78 -12.38 3.49
C ASP A 157 10.20 -11.02 3.04
N LEU A 158 10.95 -10.25 2.25
CA LEU A 158 10.52 -8.97 1.70
C LEU A 158 9.95 -9.09 0.27
N ARG A 159 10.02 -10.28 -0.35
CA ARG A 159 9.40 -10.52 -1.65
C ARG A 159 7.89 -10.58 -1.49
N ALA A 160 7.18 -9.97 -2.41
CA ALA A 160 5.72 -10.05 -2.44
C ALA A 160 5.30 -11.43 -2.96
N GLU A 161 4.59 -12.23 -2.15
CA GLU A 161 4.03 -13.51 -2.60
C GLU A 161 2.77 -13.32 -3.46
N TYR A 162 2.04 -12.22 -3.22
CA TYR A 162 0.81 -11.88 -3.93
C TYR A 162 0.81 -10.43 -4.40
N ILE A 163 0.32 -10.20 -5.62
CA ILE A 163 0.19 -8.86 -6.21
C ILE A 163 -1.27 -8.43 -6.28
N SER A 164 -2.21 -9.39 -6.29
CA SER A 164 -3.64 -9.07 -6.32
C SER A 164 -4.50 -9.98 -5.44
N ALA A 165 -5.65 -9.47 -5.01
CA ALA A 165 -6.69 -10.24 -4.33
C ALA A 165 -7.15 -11.45 -5.16
N LYS A 166 -7.08 -11.35 -6.50
CA LYS A 166 -7.41 -12.47 -7.40
C LYS A 166 -6.38 -13.59 -7.34
N GLU A 167 -5.11 -13.28 -7.09
CA GLU A 167 -4.05 -14.27 -6.89
C GLU A 167 -4.20 -14.93 -5.53
N VAL A 168 -4.48 -14.15 -4.47
CA VAL A 168 -4.74 -14.69 -3.12
C VAL A 168 -5.80 -15.80 -3.16
N ILE A 169 -6.98 -15.55 -3.74
CA ILE A 169 -8.06 -16.54 -3.78
C ILE A 169 -7.77 -17.77 -4.67
N LYS A 170 -6.67 -17.77 -5.42
CA LYS A 170 -6.26 -18.87 -6.31
C LYS A 170 -5.05 -19.63 -5.78
N ASN A 171 -4.11 -18.93 -5.16
CA ASN A 171 -2.75 -19.42 -4.93
C ASN A 171 -2.38 -19.50 -3.44
N CYS A 172 -3.05 -18.75 -2.56
CA CYS A 172 -2.76 -18.79 -1.12
C CYS A 172 -3.28 -20.09 -0.52
N SER A 173 -2.38 -20.93 0.02
CA SER A 173 -2.71 -22.22 0.64
C SER A 173 -3.61 -22.04 1.84
N ALA A 174 -3.27 -21.09 2.70
CA ALA A 174 -4.04 -20.75 3.89
C ALA A 174 -5.50 -20.35 3.58
N VAL A 175 -5.75 -19.77 2.41
CA VAL A 175 -7.09 -19.37 1.96
C VAL A 175 -7.80 -20.48 1.18
N THR A 176 -7.09 -21.16 0.27
CA THR A 176 -7.70 -22.20 -0.60
C THR A 176 -7.89 -23.54 0.10
N GLY A 177 -7.13 -23.81 1.16
CA GLY A 177 -7.24 -25.00 2.00
C GLY A 177 -8.49 -25.03 2.88
N ASN A 178 -9.17 -23.90 3.08
CA ASN A 178 -10.36 -23.78 3.92
C ASN A 178 -11.51 -23.07 3.18
N GLU A 179 -12.57 -23.81 2.87
CA GLU A 179 -13.71 -23.32 2.09
C GLU A 179 -14.44 -22.14 2.78
N ASP A 180 -14.51 -22.14 4.11
CA ASP A 180 -15.18 -21.07 4.86
C ASP A 180 -14.36 -19.77 4.84
N ILE A 181 -13.04 -19.86 4.95
CA ILE A 181 -12.13 -18.71 4.80
C ILE A 181 -12.23 -18.14 3.38
N LEU A 182 -12.25 -19.01 2.36
CA LEU A 182 -12.41 -18.60 0.97
C LEU A 182 -13.73 -17.86 0.73
N LYS A 183 -14.85 -18.39 1.25
CA LYS A 183 -16.17 -17.75 1.17
C LYS A 183 -16.18 -16.39 1.89
N TYR A 184 -15.55 -16.32 3.06
CA TYR A 184 -15.42 -15.08 3.82
C TYR A 184 -14.67 -14.00 3.04
N ILE A 185 -13.51 -14.32 2.46
CA ILE A 185 -12.70 -13.37 1.67
C ILE A 185 -13.41 -12.95 0.38
N LYS A 186 -14.13 -13.86 -0.28
CA LYS A 186 -14.92 -13.54 -1.47
C LYS A 186 -16.17 -12.71 -1.17
N GLY A 187 -16.59 -12.60 0.09
CA GLY A 187 -17.83 -11.94 0.47
C GLY A 187 -19.08 -12.75 0.15
N GLU A 188 -18.97 -14.08 0.18
CA GLU A 188 -20.09 -15.01 0.02
C GLU A 188 -20.83 -15.26 1.36
N THR A 189 -20.36 -14.65 2.46
CA THR A 189 -21.02 -14.64 3.78
C THR A 189 -21.64 -13.27 4.07
N GLU A 190 -22.62 -13.20 4.99
CA GLU A 190 -23.26 -11.93 5.39
C GLU A 190 -22.28 -10.91 6.00
N ASP A 191 -21.19 -11.41 6.60
CA ASP A 191 -20.19 -10.63 7.31
C ASP A 191 -18.80 -10.69 6.67
N GLY A 192 -18.73 -11.05 5.37
CA GLY A 192 -17.49 -11.24 4.65
C GLY A 192 -16.59 -10.01 4.58
N LEU A 193 -15.34 -10.23 4.15
CA LEU A 193 -14.32 -9.17 4.09
C LEU A 193 -14.76 -7.96 3.23
N PRO A 194 -15.37 -8.15 2.03
CA PRO A 194 -15.90 -7.03 1.25
C PRO A 194 -17.00 -6.25 1.99
N GLN A 195 -17.94 -6.96 2.63
CA GLN A 195 -19.04 -6.34 3.38
C GLN A 195 -18.52 -5.50 4.55
N ARG A 196 -17.40 -5.89 5.16
CA ARG A 196 -16.73 -5.07 6.18
C ARG A 196 -16.17 -3.77 5.64
N LEU A 197 -15.53 -3.79 4.47
CA LEU A 197 -15.04 -2.58 3.82
C LEU A 197 -16.21 -1.70 3.33
N GLU A 198 -17.31 -2.32 2.87
CA GLU A 198 -18.53 -1.60 2.50
C GLU A 198 -19.15 -0.84 3.68
N LYS A 199 -19.11 -1.40 4.89
CA LYS A 199 -19.56 -0.68 6.12
C LYS A 199 -18.72 0.58 6.36
N ILE A 200 -17.40 0.51 6.20
CA ILE A 200 -16.50 1.68 6.29
C ILE A 200 -16.86 2.71 5.20
N ASN A 201 -17.05 2.25 3.97
CA ASN A 201 -17.46 3.11 2.86
C ASN A 201 -18.82 3.78 3.08
N LYS A 202 -19.75 3.09 3.73
CA LYS A 202 -21.05 3.65 4.09
C LYS A 202 -20.91 4.81 5.07
N ALA A 203 -20.01 4.70 6.05
CA ALA A 203 -19.73 5.80 6.98
C ALA A 203 -19.09 7.01 6.27
N LEU A 204 -18.22 6.75 5.29
CA LEU A 204 -17.56 7.78 4.48
C LEU A 204 -18.41 8.29 3.30
N TYR A 205 -19.64 7.80 3.13
CA TYR A 205 -20.48 8.18 2.00
C TYR A 205 -20.72 9.69 1.97
N GLY A 206 -20.65 10.30 0.77
CA GLY A 206 -20.80 11.74 0.61
C GLY A 206 -19.55 12.56 0.95
N THR A 207 -18.47 11.92 1.41
CA THR A 207 -17.14 12.55 1.59
C THR A 207 -16.22 12.18 0.42
N PRO A 208 -15.13 12.93 0.18
CA PRO A 208 -14.10 12.53 -0.79
C PRO A 208 -13.22 11.35 -0.30
N PHE A 209 -13.47 10.80 0.89
CA PHE A 209 -12.63 9.78 1.53
C PHE A 209 -13.06 8.34 1.26
N MET A 210 -14.16 8.12 0.53
CA MET A 210 -14.59 6.79 0.11
C MET A 210 -13.45 6.02 -0.58
N VAL A 211 -13.41 4.73 -0.33
CA VAL A 211 -12.40 3.82 -0.85
C VAL A 211 -12.92 2.99 -2.01
N SER A 212 -12.01 2.63 -2.91
CA SER A 212 -12.29 1.83 -4.10
C SER A 212 -11.71 0.42 -3.95
N TYR A 213 -11.84 -0.38 -5.01
CA TYR A 213 -11.27 -1.74 -5.09
C TYR A 213 -9.76 -1.81 -4.82
N ARG A 214 -9.03 -0.70 -4.93
CA ARG A 214 -7.61 -0.65 -4.58
C ARG A 214 -7.37 -0.98 -3.11
N VAL A 215 -8.13 -0.37 -2.22
CA VAL A 215 -8.02 -0.63 -0.77
C VAL A 215 -8.46 -2.05 -0.46
N MET A 216 -9.47 -2.58 -1.18
CA MET A 216 -9.87 -3.99 -1.04
C MET A 216 -8.74 -4.95 -1.46
N ASN A 217 -8.03 -4.63 -2.55
CA ASN A 217 -6.89 -5.42 -3.01
C ASN A 217 -5.80 -5.49 -1.95
N GLU A 218 -5.40 -4.33 -1.40
CA GLU A 218 -4.39 -4.22 -0.36
C GLU A 218 -4.82 -4.91 0.95
N LEU A 219 -6.08 -4.74 1.37
CA LEU A 219 -6.64 -5.41 2.54
C LEU A 219 -6.59 -6.94 2.39
N THR A 220 -6.94 -7.45 1.21
CA THR A 220 -6.93 -8.90 0.95
C THR A 220 -5.52 -9.47 0.97
N ILE A 221 -4.55 -8.77 0.36
CA ILE A 221 -3.14 -9.18 0.36
C ILE A 221 -2.57 -9.15 1.78
N TYR A 222 -2.85 -8.09 2.54
CA TYR A 222 -2.41 -7.98 3.93
C TYR A 222 -2.93 -9.13 4.78
N LEU A 223 -4.22 -9.45 4.66
CA LEU A 223 -4.83 -10.59 5.35
C LEU A 223 -4.19 -11.92 4.93
N ALA A 224 -3.92 -12.12 3.64
CA ALA A 224 -3.28 -13.33 3.15
C ALA A 224 -1.90 -13.56 3.77
N VAL A 225 -1.08 -12.50 3.85
CA VAL A 225 0.25 -12.58 4.47
C VAL A 225 0.15 -12.92 5.96
N LEU A 226 -0.83 -12.38 6.69
CA LEU A 226 -1.05 -12.76 8.08
C LEU A 226 -1.44 -14.24 8.22
N LEU A 227 -2.27 -14.74 7.31
CA LEU A 227 -2.73 -16.13 7.31
C LEU A 227 -1.60 -17.10 6.96
N ASP A 228 -0.78 -16.79 5.95
CA ASP A 228 0.37 -17.62 5.58
C ASP A 228 1.39 -17.68 6.70
N ASN A 229 1.73 -16.55 7.33
CA ASN A 229 2.65 -16.54 8.46
C ASN A 229 2.13 -17.41 9.62
N ALA A 230 0.83 -17.34 9.91
CA ALA A 230 0.21 -18.18 10.93
C ALA A 230 0.23 -19.68 10.56
N GLU A 231 -0.01 -20.01 9.29
CA GLU A 231 0.11 -21.39 8.77
C GLU A 231 1.56 -21.91 8.89
N GLU A 232 2.55 -21.08 8.55
CA GLU A 232 3.97 -21.40 8.65
C GLU A 232 4.44 -21.60 10.11
N ASP A 233 3.89 -20.81 11.03
CA ASP A 233 4.10 -20.97 12.48
C ASP A 233 3.35 -22.19 13.07
N GLY A 234 2.55 -22.89 12.25
CA GLY A 234 1.84 -24.12 12.59
C GLY A 234 0.51 -23.88 13.33
N GLU A 235 -0.06 -22.68 13.24
CA GLU A 235 -1.37 -22.38 13.78
C GLU A 235 -2.50 -23.01 12.95
N GLU A 236 -3.53 -23.52 13.62
CA GLU A 236 -4.71 -24.07 12.94
C GLU A 236 -5.63 -22.95 12.44
N LEU A 237 -5.74 -22.82 11.13
CA LEU A 237 -6.53 -21.77 10.48
C LEU A 237 -8.03 -22.13 10.44
N SER A 238 -8.75 -21.68 11.47
CA SER A 238 -10.21 -21.65 11.50
C SER A 238 -10.78 -20.34 10.97
N LEU A 239 -12.09 -20.32 10.66
CA LEU A 239 -12.79 -19.08 10.26
C LEU A 239 -12.70 -17.99 11.35
N ASP A 240 -12.75 -18.37 12.63
CA ASP A 240 -12.67 -17.41 13.74
C ASP A 240 -11.29 -16.77 13.83
N VAL A 241 -10.23 -17.55 13.65
CA VAL A 241 -8.84 -17.06 13.56
C VAL A 241 -8.70 -16.11 12.35
N CYS A 242 -9.23 -16.48 11.19
CA CYS A 242 -9.26 -15.60 10.03
C CYS A 242 -9.98 -14.28 10.30
N LYS A 243 -11.10 -14.28 11.04
CA LYS A 243 -11.81 -13.04 11.41
C LYS A 243 -11.00 -12.16 12.37
N GLN A 244 -10.20 -12.76 13.25
CA GLN A 244 -9.28 -12.02 14.12
C GLN A 244 -8.15 -11.36 13.31
N PHE A 245 -7.54 -12.09 12.38
CA PHE A 245 -6.58 -11.49 11.45
C PHE A 245 -7.22 -10.43 10.54
N ALA A 246 -8.47 -10.61 10.13
CA ALA A 246 -9.21 -9.61 9.38
C ALA A 246 -9.45 -8.32 10.18
N ASN A 247 -9.70 -8.41 11.49
CA ASN A 247 -9.72 -7.24 12.37
C ASN A 247 -8.36 -6.53 12.38
N THR A 248 -7.27 -7.28 12.54
CA THR A 248 -5.92 -6.71 12.50
C THR A 248 -5.64 -6.03 11.17
N ALA A 249 -5.95 -6.68 10.05
CA ALA A 249 -5.77 -6.13 8.71
C ALA A 249 -6.61 -4.85 8.50
N ILE A 250 -7.86 -4.82 8.96
CA ILE A 250 -8.73 -3.64 8.84
C ILE A 250 -8.23 -2.48 9.71
N ASP A 251 -7.76 -2.74 10.93
CA ASP A 251 -7.14 -1.72 11.76
C ASP A 251 -5.93 -1.09 11.07
N ARG A 252 -5.02 -1.92 10.53
CA ARG A 252 -3.85 -1.44 9.80
C ARG A 252 -4.22 -0.71 8.52
N ILE A 253 -5.22 -1.18 7.77
CA ILE A 253 -5.72 -0.46 6.58
C ILE A 253 -6.35 0.89 6.95
N LEU A 254 -7.07 0.98 8.08
CA LEU A 254 -7.58 2.26 8.57
C LEU A 254 -6.43 3.23 8.82
N LEU A 255 -5.41 2.82 9.58
CA LEU A 255 -4.27 3.67 9.95
C LEU A 255 -3.34 4.00 8.78
N MET A 256 -3.07 3.04 7.90
CA MET A 256 -2.02 3.16 6.88
C MET A 256 -2.55 3.70 5.55
N LYS A 257 -3.86 3.56 5.29
CA LYS A 257 -4.48 3.88 3.99
C LYS A 257 -5.72 4.76 4.06
N ILE A 258 -6.59 4.62 5.06
CA ILE A 258 -7.87 5.36 5.07
C ILE A 258 -7.72 6.69 5.79
N LEU A 259 -7.47 6.65 7.09
CA LEU A 259 -7.38 7.83 7.94
C LEU A 259 -6.33 8.85 7.50
N PRO A 260 -5.15 8.47 6.94
CA PRO A 260 -4.17 9.44 6.40
C PRO A 260 -4.71 10.45 5.39
N ARG A 261 -5.84 10.12 4.74
CA ARG A 261 -6.53 10.99 3.77
C ARG A 261 -7.68 11.79 4.38
N VAL A 262 -8.08 11.48 5.61
CA VAL A 262 -9.27 12.03 6.28
C VAL A 262 -8.91 13.33 7.00
N GLU A 263 -9.58 14.39 6.58
CA GLU A 263 -9.49 15.73 7.16
C GLU A 263 -10.75 16.53 6.87
N GLY A 264 -11.01 17.59 7.63
CA GLY A 264 -12.15 18.46 7.35
C GLY A 264 -12.74 19.08 8.60
N ASP A 265 -13.75 19.92 8.37
CA ASP A 265 -14.54 20.59 9.39
C ASP A 265 -15.81 19.80 9.76
N ASP A 266 -16.61 20.38 10.65
CA ASP A 266 -17.87 19.79 11.12
C ASP A 266 -18.83 19.47 9.96
N GLU A 267 -18.90 20.33 8.94
CA GLU A 267 -19.76 20.11 7.77
C GLU A 267 -19.31 18.90 6.94
N MET A 268 -18.00 18.67 6.80
CA MET A 268 -17.44 17.50 6.10
C MET A 268 -17.89 16.18 6.73
N PHE A 269 -17.98 16.15 8.07
CA PHE A 269 -18.29 14.93 8.83
C PHE A 269 -19.73 14.84 9.33
N ARG A 270 -20.57 15.83 9.01
CA ARG A 270 -21.98 15.81 9.42
C ARG A 270 -22.74 14.63 8.82
N ILE A 271 -23.55 13.98 9.63
CA ILE A 271 -24.50 12.96 9.18
C ILE A 271 -25.82 13.63 8.82
N SER A 272 -26.30 13.41 7.60
CA SER A 272 -27.61 13.93 7.16
C SER A 272 -28.77 13.27 7.92
N GLU A 273 -29.92 13.95 8.06
CA GLU A 273 -31.12 13.38 8.70
C GLU A 273 -31.56 12.06 8.05
N LYS A 274 -31.40 11.96 6.72
CA LYS A 274 -31.69 10.74 5.98
C LYS A 274 -30.79 9.58 6.41
N GLU A 275 -29.49 9.84 6.58
CA GLU A 275 -28.54 8.85 7.08
C GLU A 275 -28.79 8.50 8.55
N ARG A 276 -29.10 9.49 9.41
CA ARG A 276 -29.46 9.26 10.82
C ARG A 276 -30.66 8.32 10.92
N THR A 277 -31.75 8.65 10.22
CA THR A 277 -32.99 7.85 10.22
C THR A 277 -32.76 6.44 9.68
N ALA A 278 -32.00 6.30 8.59
CA ALA A 278 -31.77 5.01 7.94
C ALA A 278 -30.90 4.05 8.76
N ASN A 279 -30.06 4.57 9.67
CA ASN A 279 -29.17 3.77 10.49
C ASN A 279 -29.54 3.78 11.99
N GLY A 280 -30.57 4.54 12.38
CA GLY A 280 -31.02 4.64 13.77
C GLY A 280 -30.04 5.39 14.68
N PHE A 281 -29.29 6.36 14.15
CA PHE A 281 -28.35 7.14 14.96
C PHE A 281 -29.06 8.20 15.80
N SER A 282 -28.55 8.40 17.01
CA SER A 282 -28.86 9.55 17.86
C SER A 282 -28.29 10.84 17.26
N ASP A 283 -28.85 11.98 17.65
CA ASP A 283 -28.28 13.29 17.33
C ASP A 283 -26.94 13.51 18.06
N GLN A 284 -26.85 13.00 19.29
CA GLN A 284 -25.68 13.13 20.16
C GLN A 284 -25.00 11.78 20.42
N ALA A 285 -23.68 11.82 20.54
CA ALA A 285 -22.86 10.74 21.09
C ALA A 285 -23.02 10.65 22.62
N ASP A 286 -22.46 9.60 23.23
CA ASP A 286 -22.63 9.29 24.67
C ASP A 286 -22.10 10.39 25.61
N ASP A 287 -21.11 11.15 25.17
CA ASP A 287 -20.46 12.28 25.82
C ASP A 287 -21.07 13.64 25.44
N GLY A 288 -22.12 13.65 24.60
CA GLY A 288 -22.99 14.80 24.37
C GLY A 288 -22.61 15.72 23.20
N HIS A 289 -21.50 15.46 22.47
CA HIS A 289 -21.25 16.14 21.19
C HIS A 289 -22.16 15.60 20.08
N GLU A 290 -22.21 16.31 18.96
CA GLU A 290 -22.96 15.86 17.78
C GLU A 290 -22.38 14.55 17.24
N PHE A 291 -23.21 13.55 17.00
CA PHE A 291 -22.76 12.30 16.40
C PHE A 291 -22.40 12.52 14.91
N THR A 292 -21.14 12.25 14.56
CA THR A 292 -20.54 12.49 13.23
C THR A 292 -20.20 11.19 12.49
N LYS A 293 -19.78 11.31 11.23
CA LYS A 293 -19.24 10.21 10.43
C LYS A 293 -17.98 9.58 11.07
N LEU A 294 -17.20 10.34 11.84
CA LEU A 294 -16.04 9.81 12.56
C LEU A 294 -16.46 8.92 13.73
N ASP A 295 -17.52 9.29 14.45
CA ASP A 295 -18.09 8.44 15.50
C ASP A 295 -18.63 7.13 14.91
N TRP A 296 -19.28 7.20 13.75
CA TRP A 296 -19.73 6.02 13.03
C TRP A 296 -18.55 5.12 12.60
N LEU A 297 -17.49 5.70 12.04
CA LEU A 297 -16.28 4.93 11.73
C LEU A 297 -15.67 4.28 12.98
N ARG A 298 -15.62 5.01 14.09
CA ARG A 298 -15.11 4.51 15.37
C ARG A 298 -15.91 3.31 15.87
N GLN A 299 -17.24 3.30 15.69
CA GLN A 299 -18.09 2.15 16.03
C GLN A 299 -17.85 0.92 15.15
N ILE A 300 -17.43 1.10 13.89
CA ILE A 300 -17.17 0.01 12.93
C ILE A 300 -15.73 -0.53 13.06
N ALA A 301 -14.79 0.32 13.48
CA ALA A 301 -13.39 -0.03 13.65
C ALA A 301 -13.23 -1.22 14.64
N PRO A 302 -12.22 -2.07 14.46
CA PRO A 302 -11.84 -3.06 15.47
C PRO A 302 -11.65 -2.40 16.84
N GLN A 303 -12.28 -2.97 17.87
CA GLN A 303 -12.24 -2.45 19.24
C GLN A 303 -11.22 -3.23 20.07
N HIS A 304 -10.51 -2.55 20.97
CA HIS A 304 -9.69 -3.18 22.00
C HIS A 304 -10.28 -2.93 23.39
N THR A 305 -9.88 -3.76 24.34
CA THR A 305 -10.05 -3.60 25.79
C THR A 305 -8.76 -3.02 26.39
N GLU A 306 -8.72 -2.86 27.72
CA GLU A 306 -7.49 -2.47 28.41
C GLU A 306 -6.37 -3.52 28.26
N ASP A 307 -6.73 -4.80 28.11
CA ASP A 307 -5.78 -5.92 28.05
C ASP A 307 -5.09 -6.09 26.69
N ASN A 308 -5.65 -5.52 25.62
CA ASN A 308 -5.10 -5.62 24.26
C ASN A 308 -5.02 -4.26 23.55
N LYS A 309 -4.77 -3.20 24.33
CA LYS A 309 -4.73 -1.83 23.83
C LYS A 309 -3.83 -1.63 22.61
N ASP A 310 -2.70 -2.31 22.56
CA ASP A 310 -1.74 -2.20 21.45
C ASP A 310 -2.16 -3.00 20.19
N SER A 311 -3.25 -3.76 20.24
CA SER A 311 -3.71 -4.57 19.10
C SER A 311 -4.41 -3.72 18.04
N TYR A 312 -5.25 -2.75 18.45
CA TYR A 312 -6.09 -1.97 17.54
C TYR A 312 -5.94 -0.47 17.79
N MET A 313 -5.05 0.20 17.06
CA MET A 313 -4.77 1.62 17.31
C MET A 313 -5.70 2.56 16.53
N ALA A 314 -6.46 2.07 15.55
CA ALA A 314 -7.33 2.91 14.73
C ALA A 314 -8.46 3.54 15.54
N VAL A 315 -9.00 2.83 16.53
CA VAL A 315 -10.08 3.35 17.40
C VAL A 315 -9.58 4.47 18.32
N ASP A 316 -8.35 4.35 18.85
CA ASP A 316 -7.70 5.41 19.63
C ASP A 316 -7.44 6.64 18.75
N LYS A 317 -6.93 6.43 17.53
CA LYS A 317 -6.70 7.53 16.58
C LYS A 317 -7.98 8.25 16.17
N LEU A 318 -9.05 7.50 15.91
CA LEU A 318 -10.38 8.08 15.63
C LEU A 318 -10.91 8.88 16.82
N SER A 319 -10.68 8.42 18.04
CA SER A 319 -11.05 9.16 19.27
C SER A 319 -10.30 10.49 19.35
N GLU A 320 -8.99 10.49 19.09
CA GLU A 320 -8.19 11.73 19.01
C GLU A 320 -8.73 12.71 17.95
N MET A 321 -9.08 12.18 16.76
CA MET A 321 -9.62 12.99 15.67
C MET A 321 -10.99 13.60 16.03
N ILE A 322 -11.87 12.85 16.70
CA ILE A 322 -13.18 13.33 17.17
C ILE A 322 -12.99 14.43 18.22
N GLU A 323 -12.12 14.21 19.22
CA GLU A 323 -11.81 15.23 20.23
C GLU A 323 -11.25 16.52 19.62
N ARG A 324 -10.45 16.40 18.56
CA ARG A 324 -9.92 17.56 17.85
C ARG A 324 -11.01 18.30 17.09
N LEU A 325 -11.87 17.57 16.37
CA LEU A 325 -13.04 18.13 15.68
C LEU A 325 -13.92 18.90 16.66
N ASN A 326 -14.29 18.30 17.79
CA ASN A 326 -15.12 18.93 18.81
C ASN A 326 -14.51 20.19 19.44
N ARG A 327 -13.18 20.26 19.56
CA ARG A 327 -12.48 21.41 20.16
C ARG A 327 -12.19 22.54 19.17
N GLN A 328 -11.93 22.20 17.90
CA GLN A 328 -11.38 23.12 16.91
C GLN A 328 -12.28 23.34 15.69
N SER A 329 -13.42 22.63 15.60
CA SER A 329 -14.28 22.56 14.40
C SER A 329 -13.54 22.10 13.14
N PHE A 330 -12.39 21.44 13.32
CA PHE A 330 -11.57 20.89 12.26
C PHE A 330 -10.74 19.72 12.80
N THR A 331 -10.53 18.70 11.97
CA THR A 331 -9.67 17.58 12.29
C THR A 331 -8.91 17.09 11.08
N ARG A 332 -7.80 16.42 11.33
CA ARG A 332 -6.94 15.75 10.35
C ARG A 332 -6.23 14.61 11.05
N PHE A 333 -5.89 13.56 10.30
CA PHE A 333 -5.14 12.42 10.85
C PHE A 333 -3.76 12.81 11.37
N TRP A 334 -3.04 13.62 10.60
CA TRP A 334 -1.72 14.11 11.01
C TRP A 334 -1.85 15.19 12.10
N PRO A 335 -0.98 15.23 13.11
CA PRO A 335 -1.00 16.21 14.19
C PRO A 335 -1.17 17.65 13.72
#